data_AF-G2H0G7-F1
#
_entry.id   AF-G2H0G7-F1
#
_cell.length_a   1.000
_cell.length_b   1.000
_cell.length_c   1.000
_cell.angle_alpha   90.00
_cell.angle_beta   90.00
_cell.angle_gamma   90.00
#
_symmetry.space_group_name_H-M   'P 1'
#
loop_
_entity.id
_entity.type
_entity.pdbx_description
1 polymer ?
#
loop_
_entity_poly.entity_id
_entity_poly.type
_entity_poly.pdbx_seq_one_letter_code
_entity_poly.pdbx_strand_id
1 'polypeptide(L)'
;MSSLSDLLQNIQLSTGLTLAEVLARHPDIRRRTAQRWLAKMAEAGQIIAVGEGRARRYFPIKSADTANTDDIFPQHIPLSADSIDILAYVDRPITIRTPVGYQRDFLGSYQPNKTRYLSEPLCRQLKKMGDTGQAKLPAGTYGREILNRLLIDLSWASSHLEGNTYSRLDTRLLIEQGMVSQGKAAIETQMILNHKAAIELLINNAAIIRFNRYTLLNLHSILSENLLPNPTDEGRLRQHAVDIGKSVYRPLSIPAQISEILDRILNKANQISDPFEQSFFVMVHLPYLQPFADVNKRTSRLVANLPMIRANLCPLTFIDVPEQAYSRAVIGVYEMTR
;
A
#
# COMPACT_ATOMS: atom_id res chain seq x y z
N MET A 1 22.57 -34.47 -11.73
CA MET A 1 21.61 -35.06 -10.78
C MET A 1 20.36 -34.19 -10.80
N SER A 2 19.30 -34.62 -11.49
CA SER A 2 18.02 -33.90 -11.48
C SER A 2 17.43 -33.91 -10.07
N SER A 3 17.18 -32.74 -9.51
CA SER A 3 16.66 -32.58 -8.15
C SER A 3 15.13 -32.72 -8.11
N LEU A 4 14.56 -33.03 -6.94
CA LEU A 4 13.10 -33.06 -6.71
C LEU A 4 12.44 -31.71 -7.07
N SER A 5 13.16 -30.60 -6.85
CA SER A 5 12.77 -29.24 -7.20
C SER A 5 12.67 -29.02 -8.71
N ASP A 6 13.61 -29.55 -9.50
CA ASP A 6 13.59 -29.41 -10.97
C ASP A 6 12.38 -30.11 -11.58
N LEU A 7 11.98 -31.25 -11.01
CA LEU A 7 10.82 -32.00 -11.47
C LEU A 7 9.51 -31.26 -11.17
N LEU A 8 9.41 -30.62 -9.99
CA LEU A 8 8.25 -29.82 -9.60
C LEU A 8 8.10 -28.57 -10.49
N GLN A 9 9.20 -27.86 -10.75
CA GLN A 9 9.20 -26.67 -11.61
C GLN A 9 8.79 -26.99 -13.06
N ASN A 10 9.22 -28.15 -13.58
CA ASN A 10 8.82 -28.61 -14.91
C ASN A 10 7.33 -28.98 -15.03
N ILE A 11 6.74 -29.54 -13.97
CA ILE A 11 5.30 -29.82 -13.95
C ILE A 11 4.51 -28.51 -13.84
N GLN A 12 5.02 -27.56 -13.06
CA GLN A 12 4.42 -26.22 -12.90
C GLN A 12 4.36 -25.42 -14.21
N LEU A 13 5.35 -25.60 -15.09
CA LEU A 13 5.43 -24.94 -16.40
C LEU A 13 4.70 -25.69 -17.53
N SER A 14 4.02 -26.80 -17.22
CA SER A 14 3.39 -27.68 -18.22
C SER A 14 1.86 -27.64 -18.14
N THR A 15 1.19 -27.96 -19.26
CA THR A 15 -0.27 -28.11 -19.32
C THR A 15 -0.76 -29.51 -18.90
N GLY A 16 0.05 -30.24 -18.11
CA GLY A 16 -0.21 -31.61 -17.69
C GLY A 16 0.72 -32.62 -18.35
N LEU A 17 1.48 -33.37 -17.54
CA LEU A 17 2.44 -34.37 -18.02
C LEU A 17 2.05 -35.78 -17.61
N THR A 18 2.27 -36.74 -18.49
CA THR A 18 2.22 -38.18 -18.20
C THR A 18 3.54 -38.66 -17.60
N LEU A 19 3.52 -39.81 -16.92
CA LEU A 19 4.74 -40.43 -16.38
C LEU A 19 5.80 -40.71 -17.48
N ALA A 20 5.38 -41.04 -18.70
CA ALA A 20 6.28 -41.26 -19.82
C ALA A 20 6.98 -39.97 -20.26
N GLU A 21 6.26 -38.86 -20.32
CA GLU A 21 6.81 -37.54 -20.67
C GLU A 21 7.74 -37.01 -19.57
N VAL A 22 7.42 -37.28 -18.29
CA VAL A 22 8.31 -36.96 -17.16
C VAL A 22 9.64 -37.71 -17.28
N LEU A 23 9.61 -39.01 -17.61
CA LEU A 23 10.81 -39.83 -17.78
C LEU A 23 11.60 -39.49 -19.06
N ALA A 24 10.92 -39.06 -20.13
CA ALA A 24 11.58 -38.60 -21.34
C ALA A 24 12.37 -37.31 -21.12
N ARG A 25 11.87 -36.43 -20.23
CA ARG A 25 12.55 -35.17 -19.86
C ARG A 25 13.64 -35.35 -18.80
N HIS A 26 13.62 -36.47 -18.08
CA HIS A 26 14.57 -36.77 -17.00
C HIS A 26 15.07 -38.23 -17.12
N PRO A 27 15.91 -38.54 -18.12
CA PRO A 27 16.36 -39.90 -18.41
C PRO A 27 17.18 -40.52 -17.29
N ASP A 28 17.78 -39.70 -16.42
CA ASP A 28 18.58 -40.14 -15.27
C ASP A 28 17.73 -40.67 -14.09
N ILE A 29 16.41 -40.44 -14.11
CA ILE A 29 15.51 -40.85 -13.01
C ILE A 29 14.92 -42.24 -13.30
N ARG A 30 15.14 -43.19 -12.37
CA ARG A 30 14.47 -44.50 -12.43
C ARG A 30 12.95 -44.35 -12.25
N ARG A 31 12.17 -45.08 -13.04
CA ARG A 31 10.69 -45.06 -13.04
C ARG A 31 10.04 -45.11 -11.65
N ARG A 32 10.49 -46.02 -10.77
CA ARG A 32 9.95 -46.18 -9.41
C ARG A 32 10.20 -44.94 -8.53
N THR A 33 11.31 -44.23 -8.75
CA THR A 33 11.65 -42.99 -8.05
C THR A 33 10.75 -41.85 -8.49
N ALA A 34 10.54 -41.69 -9.80
CA ALA A 34 9.63 -40.68 -10.36
C ALA A 34 8.19 -40.88 -9.84
N GLN A 35 7.69 -42.12 -9.84
CA GLN A 35 6.36 -42.45 -9.31
C GLN A 35 6.22 -42.09 -7.82
N ARG A 36 7.24 -42.41 -7.01
CA ARG A 36 7.26 -42.08 -5.57
C ARG A 36 7.25 -40.57 -5.33
N TRP A 37 8.01 -39.82 -6.12
CA TRP A 37 8.06 -38.36 -6.00
C TRP A 37 6.75 -37.70 -6.44
N LEU A 38 6.16 -38.14 -7.55
CA LEU A 38 4.87 -37.66 -8.02
C LEU A 38 3.74 -37.98 -7.03
N ALA A 39 3.75 -39.17 -6.41
CA ALA A 39 2.81 -39.52 -5.34
C ALA A 39 2.98 -38.60 -4.13
N LYS A 40 4.23 -38.39 -3.68
CA LYS A 40 4.54 -37.49 -2.56
C LYS A 40 4.12 -36.04 -2.84
N MET A 41 4.33 -35.54 -4.06
CA MET A 41 3.90 -34.18 -4.46
C MET A 41 2.38 -34.06 -4.56
N ALA A 42 1.69 -35.11 -5.00
CA ALA A 42 0.23 -35.13 -5.04
C ALA A 42 -0.37 -35.19 -3.62
N GLU A 43 0.18 -36.02 -2.73
CA GLU A 43 -0.18 -36.08 -1.30
C GLU A 43 0.10 -34.77 -0.57
N ALA A 44 1.21 -34.10 -0.90
CA ALA A 44 1.56 -32.79 -0.35
C ALA A 44 0.77 -31.62 -0.95
N GLY A 45 -0.18 -31.88 -1.85
CA GLY A 45 -0.98 -30.84 -2.47
C GLY A 45 -0.15 -29.83 -3.26
N GLN A 46 0.87 -30.30 -4.00
CA GLN A 46 1.70 -29.46 -4.87
C GLN A 46 1.35 -29.62 -6.37
N ILE A 47 0.73 -30.75 -6.73
CA ILE A 47 0.28 -31.10 -8.10
C ILE A 47 -1.05 -31.85 -8.03
N ILE A 48 -1.84 -31.80 -9.11
CA ILE A 48 -3.10 -32.54 -9.22
C ILE A 48 -2.90 -33.74 -10.15
N ALA A 49 -3.17 -34.94 -9.66
CA ALA A 49 -3.12 -36.17 -10.46
C ALA A 49 -4.53 -36.55 -10.96
N VAL A 50 -4.75 -36.48 -12.27
CA VAL A 50 -6.04 -36.80 -12.91
C VAL A 50 -5.91 -38.05 -13.78
N GLY A 51 -6.87 -38.97 -13.66
CA GLY A 51 -6.92 -40.24 -14.40
C GLY A 51 -6.16 -41.39 -13.73
N GLU A 52 -6.18 -42.56 -14.37
CA GLU A 52 -5.61 -43.80 -13.85
C GLU A 52 -4.65 -44.49 -14.83
N GLY A 53 -3.76 -45.35 -14.30
CA GLY A 53 -2.86 -46.17 -15.09
C GLY A 53 -1.92 -45.38 -16.01
N ARG A 54 -1.85 -45.77 -17.30
CA ARG A 54 -0.99 -45.12 -18.32
C ARG A 54 -1.54 -43.78 -18.80
N ALA A 55 -2.81 -43.48 -18.58
CA ALA A 55 -3.46 -42.24 -18.96
C ALA A 55 -3.39 -41.15 -17.87
N ARG A 56 -2.80 -41.46 -16.71
CA ARG A 56 -2.68 -40.53 -15.59
C ARG A 56 -1.79 -39.33 -15.96
N ARG A 57 -2.33 -38.12 -15.73
CA ARG A 57 -1.67 -36.85 -15.98
C ARG A 57 -1.52 -36.05 -14.69
N TYR A 58 -0.36 -35.40 -14.55
CA TYR A 58 -0.01 -34.57 -13.43
C TYR A 58 -0.04 -33.12 -13.88
N PHE A 59 -0.98 -32.36 -13.32
CA PHE A 59 -1.19 -30.95 -13.61
C PHE A 59 -0.58 -30.10 -12.50
N PRO A 60 -0.12 -28.88 -12.82
CA PRO A 60 0.04 -27.87 -11.79
C PRO A 60 -1.27 -27.71 -11.02
N ILE A 61 -1.17 -27.37 -9.75
CA ILE A 61 -2.28 -26.67 -9.11
C ILE A 61 -2.37 -25.34 -9.86
N LYS A 62 -3.30 -25.26 -10.80
CA LYS A 62 -3.92 -23.97 -11.07
C LYS A 62 -4.45 -23.56 -9.73
N SER A 63 -3.97 -22.47 -9.18
CA SER A 63 -4.73 -21.72 -8.20
C SER A 63 -6.07 -21.45 -8.87
N ALA A 64 -7.02 -22.38 -8.75
CA ALA A 64 -8.41 -22.02 -8.75
C ALA A 64 -8.45 -20.92 -7.72
N ASP A 65 -8.94 -19.75 -8.12
CA ASP A 65 -9.21 -18.64 -7.24
C ASP A 65 -9.95 -19.21 -6.02
N THR A 66 -9.20 -19.55 -4.98
CA THR A 66 -9.68 -19.39 -3.62
C THR A 66 -9.80 -17.88 -3.54
N ALA A 67 -10.94 -17.37 -4.04
CA ALA A 67 -11.44 -16.08 -3.65
C ALA A 67 -11.33 -16.11 -2.14
N ASN A 68 -10.34 -15.38 -1.62
CA ASN A 68 -10.16 -15.20 -0.21
C ASN A 68 -11.54 -14.75 0.29
N THR A 69 -12.23 -15.58 1.05
CA THR A 69 -13.51 -15.19 1.66
C THR A 69 -13.33 -13.98 2.57
N ASP A 70 -12.07 -13.65 2.89
CA ASP A 70 -11.63 -12.50 3.68
C ASP A 70 -11.24 -11.27 2.84
N ASP A 71 -11.24 -11.33 1.50
CA ASP A 71 -10.97 -10.18 0.62
C ASP A 71 -12.29 -9.56 0.11
N ILE A 72 -13.19 -9.26 1.04
CA ILE A 72 -14.49 -8.62 0.77
C ILE A 72 -14.50 -7.23 1.40
N PHE A 73 -15.19 -6.27 0.77
CA PHE A 73 -15.39 -4.96 1.38
C PHE A 73 -16.17 -5.07 2.71
N PRO A 74 -15.76 -4.38 3.78
CA PRO A 74 -16.40 -4.51 5.09
C PRO A 74 -17.84 -3.98 5.08
N GLN A 75 -18.81 -4.83 5.44
CA GLN A 75 -20.24 -4.49 5.40
C GLN A 75 -20.67 -3.41 6.41
N HIS A 76 -19.87 -3.18 7.46
CA HIS A 76 -20.16 -2.17 8.48
C HIS A 76 -19.85 -0.73 8.03
N ILE A 77 -19.16 -0.55 6.91
CA ILE A 77 -18.88 0.77 6.35
C ILE A 77 -20.00 1.13 5.36
N PRO A 78 -20.81 2.16 5.63
CA PRO A 78 -21.87 2.57 4.72
C PRO A 78 -21.28 3.14 3.42
N LEU A 79 -21.85 2.76 2.29
CA LEU A 79 -21.45 3.22 0.96
C LEU A 79 -22.51 4.12 0.35
N SER A 80 -22.07 5.17 -0.34
CA SER A 80 -22.94 5.95 -1.22
C SER A 80 -23.28 5.15 -2.48
N ALA A 81 -24.31 5.58 -3.23
CA ALA A 81 -24.62 4.97 -4.53
C ALA A 81 -23.42 4.99 -5.49
N ASP A 82 -22.67 6.11 -5.50
CA ASP A 82 -21.44 6.23 -6.29
C ASP A 82 -20.36 5.26 -5.83
N SER A 83 -20.20 5.07 -4.52
CA SER A 83 -19.20 4.14 -3.98
C SER A 83 -19.55 2.67 -4.22
N ILE A 84 -20.85 2.33 -4.31
CA ILE A 84 -21.31 0.99 -4.70
C ILE A 84 -20.93 0.67 -6.15
N ASP A 85 -21.12 1.63 -7.06
CA ASP A 85 -20.71 1.51 -8.47
C ASP A 85 -19.18 1.32 -8.59
N ILE A 86 -18.41 2.15 -7.88
CA ILE A 86 -16.93 2.03 -7.84
C ILE A 86 -16.53 0.65 -7.32
N LEU A 87 -17.12 0.20 -6.22
CA LEU A 87 -16.81 -1.11 -5.64
C LEU A 87 -17.12 -2.25 -6.62
N ALA A 88 -18.29 -2.21 -7.25
CA ALA A 88 -18.70 -3.20 -8.25
C ALA A 88 -17.79 -3.23 -9.49
N TYR A 89 -17.14 -2.11 -9.82
CA TYR A 89 -16.12 -2.06 -10.86
C TYR A 89 -14.76 -2.62 -10.37
N VAL A 90 -14.28 -2.18 -9.21
CA VAL A 90 -12.97 -2.56 -8.65
C VAL A 90 -12.90 -4.05 -8.30
N ASP A 91 -14.01 -4.65 -7.84
CA ASP A 91 -14.09 -6.08 -7.52
C ASP A 91 -14.10 -6.98 -8.77
N ARG A 92 -14.16 -6.41 -9.98
CA ARG A 92 -14.00 -7.19 -11.22
C ARG A 92 -12.56 -7.71 -11.34
N PRO A 93 -12.37 -8.89 -11.97
CA PRO A 93 -11.05 -9.36 -12.36
C PRO A 93 -10.27 -8.30 -13.14
N ILE A 94 -8.98 -8.14 -12.84
CA ILE A 94 -8.10 -7.13 -13.48
C ILE A 94 -8.12 -7.25 -15.01
N THR A 95 -8.28 -8.46 -15.53
CA THR A 95 -8.29 -8.76 -16.97
C THR A 95 -9.47 -8.16 -17.74
N ILE A 96 -10.57 -7.81 -17.05
CA ILE A 96 -11.76 -7.21 -17.68
C ILE A 96 -11.94 -5.74 -17.32
N ARG A 97 -11.07 -5.18 -16.46
CA ARG A 97 -11.03 -3.74 -16.17
C ARG A 97 -10.33 -2.99 -17.31
N THR A 98 -10.69 -1.73 -17.51
CA THR A 98 -10.16 -0.92 -18.62
C THR A 98 -8.87 -0.22 -18.20
N PRO A 99 -7.73 -0.45 -18.90
CA PRO A 99 -6.50 0.27 -18.63
C PRO A 99 -6.67 1.78 -18.71
N VAL A 100 -6.09 2.50 -17.76
CA VAL A 100 -6.26 3.95 -17.62
C VAL A 100 -4.95 4.59 -17.20
N GLY A 101 -4.61 5.71 -17.83
CA GLY A 101 -3.41 6.48 -17.52
C GLY A 101 -3.68 7.62 -16.53
N TYR A 102 -2.61 8.31 -16.12
CA TYR A 102 -2.72 9.53 -15.32
C TYR A 102 -3.56 10.61 -16.02
N GLN A 103 -4.63 11.06 -15.37
CA GLN A 103 -5.53 12.08 -15.88
C GLN A 103 -5.14 13.47 -15.34
N ARG A 104 -4.55 14.30 -16.20
CA ARG A 104 -4.11 15.66 -15.81
C ARG A 104 -5.26 16.57 -15.39
N ASP A 105 -6.43 16.38 -15.99
CA ASP A 105 -7.63 17.17 -15.69
C ASP A 105 -8.19 16.89 -14.29
N PHE A 106 -7.89 15.73 -13.71
CA PHE A 106 -8.28 15.43 -12.32
C PHE A 106 -7.61 16.39 -11.34
N LEU A 107 -6.31 16.65 -11.49
CA LEU A 107 -5.63 17.72 -10.75
C LEU A 107 -6.02 19.10 -11.28
N GLY A 108 -6.18 19.25 -12.60
CA GLY A 108 -6.46 20.52 -13.27
C GLY A 108 -7.74 21.20 -12.79
N SER A 109 -8.82 20.43 -12.70
CA SER A 109 -10.17 20.87 -12.31
C SER A 109 -10.28 21.29 -10.84
N TYR A 110 -9.45 20.75 -9.95
CA TYR A 110 -9.45 21.14 -8.55
C TYR A 110 -8.98 22.58 -8.35
N GLN A 111 -9.83 23.46 -7.82
CA GLN A 111 -9.46 24.83 -7.48
C GLN A 111 -9.45 25.00 -5.94
N PRO A 112 -8.28 25.28 -5.32
CA PRO A 112 -8.18 25.44 -3.87
C PRO A 112 -9.22 26.43 -3.33
N ASN A 113 -9.90 26.04 -2.25
CA ASN A 113 -10.96 26.81 -1.58
C ASN A 113 -12.20 27.13 -2.44
N LYS A 114 -12.34 26.55 -3.65
CA LYS A 114 -13.51 26.70 -4.51
C LYS A 114 -14.19 25.36 -4.78
N THR A 115 -13.42 24.37 -5.23
CA THR A 115 -13.87 22.98 -5.31
C THR A 115 -13.47 22.26 -4.03
N ARG A 116 -14.16 21.17 -3.69
CA ARG A 116 -13.83 20.35 -2.52
C ARG A 116 -14.09 18.88 -2.77
N TYR A 117 -13.27 18.04 -2.15
CA TYR A 117 -13.56 16.61 -2.01
C TYR A 117 -14.47 16.35 -0.81
N LEU A 118 -14.25 17.07 0.29
CA LEU A 118 -15.06 16.96 1.48
C LEU A 118 -16.18 18.00 1.47
N SER A 119 -17.40 17.56 1.81
CA SER A 119 -18.51 18.49 1.97
C SER A 119 -18.26 19.41 3.17
N GLU A 120 -18.72 20.66 3.09
CA GLU A 120 -18.64 21.61 4.20
C GLU A 120 -19.22 21.07 5.53
N PRO A 121 -20.40 20.42 5.53
CA PRO A 121 -20.91 19.78 6.74
C PRO A 121 -19.96 18.73 7.31
N LEU A 122 -19.32 17.93 6.45
CA LEU A 122 -18.35 16.92 6.87
C LEU A 122 -17.10 17.55 7.46
N CYS A 123 -16.52 18.58 6.82
CA CYS A 123 -15.39 19.33 7.40
C CYS A 123 -15.73 19.92 8.78
N ARG A 124 -16.95 20.47 8.96
CA ARG A 124 -17.40 20.97 10.27
C ARG A 124 -17.52 19.86 11.31
N GLN A 125 -18.05 18.71 10.93
CA GLN A 125 -18.16 17.55 11.81
C GLN A 125 -16.77 17.04 12.22
N LEU A 126 -15.88 16.84 11.26
CA LEU A 126 -14.51 16.40 11.51
C LEU A 126 -13.75 17.40 12.39
N LYS A 127 -13.92 18.70 12.14
CA LYS A 127 -13.36 19.75 13.00
C LYS A 127 -13.86 19.65 14.43
N LYS A 128 -15.17 19.44 14.64
CA LYS A 128 -15.73 19.26 15.99
C LYS A 128 -15.16 18.01 16.69
N MET A 129 -14.93 16.93 15.96
CA MET A 129 -14.36 15.69 16.49
C MET A 129 -12.85 15.80 16.78
N GLY A 130 -12.12 16.54 15.94
CA GLY A 130 -10.67 16.68 16.01
C GLY A 130 -10.18 17.93 16.76
N ASP A 131 -11.07 18.77 17.28
CA ASP A 131 -10.71 19.95 18.06
C ASP A 131 -10.18 19.53 19.44
N THR A 132 -8.96 19.96 19.74
CA THR A 132 -8.25 19.66 20.98
C THR A 132 -8.38 20.79 22.00
N GLY A 133 -9.00 21.92 21.61
CA GLY A 133 -9.00 23.17 22.39
C GLY A 133 -7.66 23.92 22.35
N GLN A 134 -6.65 23.40 21.64
CA GLN A 134 -5.29 23.93 21.63
C GLN A 134 -4.93 24.72 20.35
N ALA A 135 -5.92 25.11 19.55
CA ALA A 135 -5.71 25.81 18.28
C ALA A 135 -4.91 27.13 18.40
N LYS A 136 -4.91 27.76 19.58
CA LYS A 136 -4.16 29.00 19.86
C LYS A 136 -2.72 28.76 20.33
N LEU A 137 -2.35 27.54 20.68
CA LEU A 137 -0.99 27.20 21.12
C LEU A 137 -0.03 27.13 19.92
N PRO A 138 1.30 27.17 20.14
CA PRO A 138 2.26 26.95 19.08
C PRO A 138 2.01 25.64 18.31
N ALA A 139 2.31 25.61 17.02
CA ALA A 139 2.10 24.43 16.18
C ALA A 139 2.78 23.17 16.76
N GLY A 140 2.10 22.02 16.64
CA GLY A 140 2.56 20.73 17.13
C GLY A 140 2.59 20.58 18.65
N THR A 141 1.97 21.48 19.42
CA THR A 141 1.89 21.35 20.89
C THR A 141 1.11 20.11 21.27
N TYR A 142 -0.08 19.93 20.68
CA TYR A 142 -0.88 18.73 20.91
C TYR A 142 -0.14 17.47 20.44
N GLY A 143 0.48 17.51 19.26
CA GLY A 143 1.25 16.39 18.72
C GLY A 143 2.39 15.95 19.64
N ARG A 144 3.06 16.89 20.32
CA ARG A 144 4.09 16.59 21.33
C ARG A 144 3.50 15.97 22.60
N GLU A 145 2.34 16.44 23.05
CA GLU A 145 1.63 15.89 24.22
C GLU A 145 1.24 14.42 24.01
N ILE A 146 0.73 14.08 22.82
CA ILE A 146 0.30 12.72 22.49
C ILE A 146 1.35 11.91 21.73
N LEU A 147 2.61 12.37 21.70
CA LEU A 147 3.66 11.84 20.81
C LEU A 147 3.79 10.31 20.95
N ASN A 148 3.95 9.79 22.16
CA ASN A 148 4.12 8.34 22.37
C ASN A 148 2.95 7.53 21.80
N ARG A 149 1.72 7.97 22.06
CA ARG A 149 0.52 7.29 21.52
C ARG A 149 0.49 7.36 20.00
N LEU A 150 0.77 8.53 19.43
CA LEU A 150 0.79 8.74 17.99
C LEU A 150 1.88 7.90 17.31
N LEU A 151 3.07 7.81 17.89
CA LEU A 151 4.16 6.97 17.40
C LEU A 151 3.72 5.51 17.32
N ILE A 152 3.05 4.98 18.34
CA ILE A 152 2.55 3.60 18.34
C ILE A 152 1.44 3.43 17.30
N ASP A 153 0.42 4.27 17.39
CA ASP A 153 -0.84 4.11 16.67
C ASP A 153 -0.65 4.29 15.16
N LEU A 154 0.03 5.36 14.73
CA LEU A 154 0.25 5.65 13.32
C LEU A 154 1.32 4.74 12.70
N SER A 155 2.40 4.41 13.43
CA SER A 155 3.42 3.50 12.89
C SER A 155 2.87 2.10 12.68
N TRP A 156 2.07 1.60 13.63
CA TRP A 156 1.40 0.31 13.49
C TRP A 156 0.39 0.34 12.35
N ALA A 157 -0.61 1.22 12.39
CA ALA A 157 -1.72 1.19 11.44
C ALA A 157 -1.29 1.46 10.00
N SER A 158 -0.39 2.42 9.78
CA SER A 158 0.13 2.69 8.42
C SER A 158 0.96 1.53 7.87
N SER A 159 1.72 0.83 8.72
CA SER A 159 2.49 -0.36 8.33
C SER A 159 1.58 -1.55 8.07
N HIS A 160 0.53 -1.72 8.89
CA HIS A 160 -0.45 -2.79 8.76
C HIS A 160 -1.20 -2.71 7.43
N LEU A 161 -1.56 -1.50 6.97
CA LEU A 161 -2.16 -1.27 5.64
C LEU A 161 -1.22 -1.63 4.46
N GLU A 162 0.06 -1.91 4.71
CA GLU A 162 1.01 -2.41 3.71
C GLU A 162 1.35 -3.90 3.95
N GLY A 163 0.57 -4.61 4.77
CA GLY A 163 0.75 -6.04 5.04
C GLY A 163 1.72 -6.37 6.18
N ASN A 164 2.12 -5.39 7.00
CA ASN A 164 2.95 -5.66 8.17
C ASN A 164 2.20 -6.49 9.21
N THR A 165 2.85 -7.53 9.72
CA THR A 165 2.27 -8.52 10.63
C THR A 165 2.52 -8.23 12.10
N TYR A 166 3.22 -7.14 12.45
CA TYR A 166 3.37 -6.71 13.84
C TYR A 166 2.00 -6.45 14.48
N SER A 167 1.79 -6.97 15.69
CA SER A 167 0.65 -6.54 16.49
C SER A 167 0.88 -5.12 17.02
N ARG A 168 -0.21 -4.46 17.43
CA ARG A 168 -0.10 -3.15 18.08
C ARG A 168 0.69 -3.24 19.39
N LEU A 169 0.62 -4.37 20.10
CA LEU A 169 1.41 -4.61 21.32
C LEU A 169 2.90 -4.79 21.00
N ASP A 170 3.24 -5.59 19.99
CA ASP A 170 4.62 -5.75 19.53
C ASP A 170 5.22 -4.40 19.09
N THR A 171 4.42 -3.60 18.38
CA THR A 171 4.83 -2.26 17.93
C THR A 171 5.14 -1.34 19.11
N ARG A 172 4.34 -1.40 20.19
CA ARG A 172 4.61 -0.67 21.43
C ARG A 172 5.93 -1.11 22.05
N LEU A 173 6.14 -2.42 22.23
CA LEU A 173 7.37 -2.97 22.81
C LEU A 173 8.60 -2.58 21.98
N LEU A 174 8.49 -2.60 20.66
CA LEU A 174 9.55 -2.15 19.76
C LEU A 174 9.88 -0.66 19.93
N ILE A 175 8.86 0.21 19.93
CA ILE A 175 9.05 1.67 19.97
C ILE A 175 9.56 2.14 21.34
N GLU A 176 9.01 1.60 22.43
CA GLU A 176 9.28 2.03 23.80
C GLU A 176 10.51 1.34 24.41
N GLN A 177 10.73 0.05 24.10
CA GLN A 177 11.75 -0.78 24.78
C GLN A 177 12.81 -1.30 23.82
N GLY A 178 12.71 -1.03 22.51
CA GLY A 178 13.63 -1.56 21.50
C GLY A 178 13.53 -3.08 21.33
N MET A 179 12.45 -3.71 21.82
CA MET A 179 12.29 -5.15 21.76
C MET A 179 11.71 -5.58 20.41
N VAL A 180 12.55 -6.25 19.61
CA VAL A 180 12.14 -6.85 18.33
C VAL A 180 11.33 -8.12 18.59
N SER A 181 10.17 -8.24 17.96
CA SER A 181 9.31 -9.42 18.12
C SER A 181 9.91 -10.62 17.38
N GLN A 182 9.87 -11.80 18.02
CA GLN A 182 10.45 -13.02 17.46
C GLN A 182 9.69 -13.48 16.20
N GLY A 183 10.44 -13.94 15.19
CA GLY A 183 9.86 -14.47 13.95
C GLY A 183 9.36 -13.41 12.96
N LYS A 184 9.58 -12.11 13.22
CA LYS A 184 9.27 -11.03 12.28
C LYS A 184 10.40 -10.77 11.31
N ALA A 185 10.06 -10.43 10.07
CA ALA A 185 11.07 -10.08 9.08
C ALA A 185 11.72 -8.73 9.45
N ALA A 186 13.03 -8.60 9.19
CA ALA A 186 13.77 -7.37 9.48
C ALA A 186 13.15 -6.14 8.77
N ILE A 187 12.62 -6.35 7.56
CA ILE A 187 11.95 -5.30 6.77
C ILE A 187 10.67 -4.78 7.45
N GLU A 188 9.92 -5.64 8.15
CA GLU A 188 8.72 -5.25 8.88
C GLU A 188 9.07 -4.39 10.10
N THR A 189 10.13 -4.78 10.83
CA THR A 189 10.68 -4.01 11.95
C THR A 189 11.16 -2.64 11.46
N GLN A 190 11.94 -2.60 10.37
CA GLN A 190 12.47 -1.37 9.79
C GLN A 190 11.35 -0.42 9.37
N MET A 191 10.28 -0.94 8.76
CA MET A 191 9.14 -0.11 8.35
C MET A 191 8.48 0.63 9.52
N ILE A 192 8.37 -0.02 10.69
CA ILE A 192 7.84 0.62 11.91
C ILE A 192 8.79 1.69 12.44
N LEU A 193 10.09 1.38 12.49
CA LEU A 193 11.11 2.33 12.96
C LEU A 193 11.23 3.56 12.05
N ASN A 194 11.13 3.36 10.73
CA ASN A 194 11.07 4.43 9.73
C ASN A 194 9.85 5.34 9.98
N HIS A 195 8.68 4.77 10.24
CA HIS A 195 7.50 5.54 10.59
C HIS A 195 7.70 6.34 11.89
N LYS A 196 8.26 5.73 12.94
CA LYS A 196 8.61 6.41 14.19
C LYS A 196 9.47 7.65 13.92
N ALA A 197 10.60 7.48 13.24
CA ALA A 197 11.52 8.58 12.93
C ALA A 197 10.88 9.68 12.08
N ALA A 198 10.04 9.32 11.10
CA ALA A 198 9.38 10.29 10.24
C ALA A 198 8.30 11.10 10.98
N ILE A 199 7.59 10.48 11.93
CA ILE A 199 6.62 11.17 12.80
C ILE A 199 7.34 12.15 13.74
N GLU A 200 8.45 11.74 14.35
CA GLU A 200 9.29 12.60 15.19
C GLU A 200 9.78 13.82 14.41
N LEU A 201 10.27 13.64 13.18
CA LEU A 201 10.67 14.75 12.31
C LEU A 201 9.52 15.74 12.10
N LEU A 202 8.33 15.24 11.80
CA LEU A 202 7.17 16.07 11.49
C LEU A 202 6.70 16.89 12.72
N ILE A 203 6.71 16.29 13.90
CA ILE A 203 6.27 16.93 15.15
C ILE A 203 7.30 17.93 15.65
N ASN A 204 8.58 17.56 15.63
CA ASN A 204 9.68 18.43 16.10
C ASN A 204 9.83 19.69 15.23
N ASN A 205 9.39 19.64 13.96
CA ASN A 205 9.48 20.73 13.01
C ASN A 205 8.12 21.33 12.61
N ALA A 206 7.06 21.08 13.39
CA ALA A 206 5.69 21.45 13.06
C ALA A 206 5.50 22.95 12.72
N ALA A 207 6.27 23.84 13.35
CA ALA A 207 6.18 25.28 13.12
C ALA A 207 6.64 25.71 11.71
N ILE A 208 7.67 25.05 11.18
CA ILE A 208 8.35 25.44 9.93
C ILE A 208 7.99 24.55 8.74
N ILE A 209 7.58 23.31 8.97
CA ILE A 209 7.25 22.37 7.91
C ILE A 209 6.06 22.87 7.07
N ARG A 210 6.19 22.75 5.75
CA ARG A 210 5.16 23.12 4.75
C ARG A 210 5.12 22.03 3.67
N PHE A 211 4.12 22.09 2.80
CA PHE A 211 4.11 21.22 1.62
C PHE A 211 5.13 21.74 0.61
N ASN A 212 6.37 21.28 0.70
CA ASN A 212 7.41 21.61 -0.26
C ASN A 212 8.24 20.37 -0.57
N ARG A 213 9.09 20.45 -1.60
CA ARG A 213 9.92 19.32 -2.03
C ARG A 213 10.84 18.85 -0.91
N TYR A 214 11.50 19.77 -0.21
CA TYR A 214 12.42 19.43 0.87
C TYR A 214 11.75 18.55 1.95
N THR A 215 10.61 18.98 2.47
CA THR A 215 9.83 18.22 3.45
C THR A 215 9.42 16.86 2.89
N LEU A 216 8.83 16.83 1.70
CA LEU A 216 8.30 15.61 1.12
C LEU A 216 9.40 14.58 0.83
N LEU A 217 10.51 15.02 0.23
CA LEU A 217 11.66 14.18 -0.11
C LEU A 217 12.35 13.64 1.15
N ASN A 218 12.52 14.46 2.19
CA ASN A 218 13.11 13.98 3.45
C ASN A 218 12.20 12.97 4.16
N LEU A 219 10.88 13.22 4.20
CA LEU A 219 9.94 12.26 4.77
C LEU A 219 9.92 10.94 3.98
N HIS A 220 9.98 11.01 2.65
CA HIS A 220 10.13 9.82 1.83
C HIS A 220 11.45 9.10 2.16
N SER A 221 12.58 9.82 2.22
CA SER A 221 13.89 9.25 2.56
C SER A 221 13.87 8.42 3.84
N ILE A 222 13.30 8.99 4.92
CA ILE A 222 13.19 8.30 6.21
C ILE A 222 12.24 7.10 6.10
N LEU A 223 11.09 7.27 5.44
CA LEU A 223 10.13 6.19 5.28
C LEU A 223 10.66 5.03 4.44
N SER A 224 11.53 5.31 3.48
CA SER A 224 12.09 4.36 2.53
C SER A 224 13.43 3.73 2.95
N GLU A 225 14.06 4.26 4.00
CA GLU A 225 15.40 3.87 4.44
C GLU A 225 15.54 2.35 4.62
N ASN A 226 16.46 1.74 3.86
CA ASN A 226 16.76 0.30 3.84
C ASN A 226 15.57 -0.58 3.39
N LEU A 227 14.60 -0.02 2.67
CA LEU A 227 13.44 -0.76 2.16
C LEU A 227 13.41 -0.87 0.63
N LEU A 228 14.12 0.01 -0.09
CA LEU A 228 14.09 0.03 -1.55
C LEU A 228 15.13 -0.94 -2.15
N PRO A 229 14.81 -1.63 -3.26
CA PRO A 229 15.79 -2.43 -4.00
C PRO A 229 16.99 -1.61 -4.49
N ASN A 230 16.75 -0.34 -4.81
CA ASN A 230 17.77 0.62 -5.19
C ASN A 230 17.83 1.77 -4.16
N PRO A 231 18.86 1.80 -3.29
CA PRO A 231 19.01 2.83 -2.27
C PRO A 231 19.12 4.26 -2.84
N THR A 232 19.47 4.41 -4.13
CA THR A 232 19.56 5.74 -4.75
C THR A 232 18.20 6.38 -5.00
N ASP A 233 17.10 5.61 -4.94
CA ASP A 233 15.73 6.14 -5.08
C ASP A 233 15.18 6.69 -3.75
N GLU A 234 15.85 6.44 -2.62
CA GLU A 234 15.45 6.95 -1.31
C GLU A 234 15.48 8.49 -1.31
N GLY A 235 14.37 9.10 -0.88
CA GLY A 235 14.24 10.56 -0.87
C GLY A 235 14.33 11.27 -2.23
N ARG A 236 14.20 10.56 -3.36
CA ARG A 236 14.30 11.15 -4.70
C ARG A 236 13.10 10.85 -5.59
N LEU A 237 12.79 11.75 -6.51
CA LEU A 237 11.81 11.44 -7.54
C LEU A 237 12.33 10.34 -8.46
N ARG A 238 11.49 9.36 -8.74
CA ARG A 238 11.87 8.25 -9.62
C ARG A 238 12.20 8.73 -11.02
N GLN A 239 13.18 8.08 -11.63
CA GLN A 239 13.60 8.32 -13.01
C GLN A 239 13.15 7.21 -13.98
N HIS A 240 12.36 6.27 -13.49
CA HIS A 240 11.88 5.10 -14.22
C HIS A 240 10.36 4.94 -14.06
N ALA A 241 9.76 4.12 -14.92
CA ALA A 241 8.33 3.77 -14.83
C ALA A 241 8.08 2.81 -13.67
N VAL A 242 6.89 2.89 -13.08
CA VAL A 242 6.41 1.97 -12.04
C VAL A 242 5.03 1.47 -12.39
N ASP A 243 4.72 0.26 -11.94
CA ASP A 243 3.40 -0.35 -12.04
C ASP A 243 2.77 -0.49 -10.66
N ILE A 244 1.44 -0.43 -10.61
CA ILE A 244 0.70 -0.63 -9.37
C ILE A 244 0.13 -2.05 -9.38
N GLY A 245 0.55 -2.84 -8.40
CA GLY A 245 -0.02 -4.18 -8.19
C GLY A 245 -1.53 -4.13 -8.00
N LYS A 246 -2.24 -5.12 -8.56
CA LYS A 246 -3.71 -5.26 -8.49
C LYS A 246 -4.54 -4.13 -9.14
N SER A 247 -3.91 -3.25 -9.93
CA SER A 247 -4.59 -2.17 -10.65
C SER A 247 -4.23 -2.15 -12.14
N VAL A 248 -5.18 -1.69 -12.96
CA VAL A 248 -4.96 -1.40 -14.39
C VAL A 248 -4.51 0.04 -14.65
N TYR A 249 -4.33 0.83 -13.60
CA TYR A 249 -3.84 2.19 -13.68
C TYR A 249 -2.35 2.27 -14.03
N ARG A 250 -1.99 3.18 -14.93
CA ARG A 250 -0.62 3.47 -15.36
C ARG A 250 -0.25 4.91 -14.99
N PRO A 251 0.60 5.10 -13.95
CA PRO A 251 1.08 6.43 -13.56
C PRO A 251 1.92 7.09 -14.66
N LEU A 252 2.17 8.40 -14.53
CA LEU A 252 3.09 9.11 -15.43
C LEU A 252 4.48 8.46 -15.40
N SER A 253 5.11 8.26 -16.56
CA SER A 253 6.45 7.66 -16.65
C SER A 253 7.56 8.68 -16.88
N ILE A 254 7.24 9.87 -17.39
CA ILE A 254 8.23 10.88 -17.80
C ILE A 254 8.67 11.71 -16.58
N PRO A 255 9.95 11.68 -16.16
CA PRO A 255 10.41 12.33 -14.93
C PRO A 255 10.16 13.84 -14.88
N ALA A 256 10.34 14.54 -16.01
CA ALA A 256 10.06 15.97 -16.11
C ALA A 256 8.58 16.29 -15.81
N GLN A 257 7.65 15.46 -16.29
CA GLN A 257 6.23 15.62 -16.04
C GLN A 257 5.87 15.30 -14.59
N ILE A 258 6.49 14.27 -14.01
CA ILE A 258 6.31 13.94 -12.59
C ILE A 258 6.71 15.12 -11.71
N SER A 259 7.87 15.73 -12.01
CA SER A 259 8.35 16.89 -11.25
C SER A 259 7.40 18.09 -11.38
N GLU A 260 6.96 18.42 -12.60
CA GLU A 260 6.03 19.53 -12.84
C GLU A 260 4.71 19.33 -12.09
N ILE A 261 4.12 18.14 -12.20
CA ILE A 261 2.84 17.83 -11.57
C ILE A 261 2.99 17.80 -10.04
N LEU A 262 4.11 17.29 -9.51
CA LEU A 262 4.37 17.33 -8.08
C LEU A 262 4.40 18.77 -7.55
N ASP A 263 5.10 19.67 -8.25
CA ASP A 263 5.17 21.07 -7.84
C ASP A 263 3.78 21.72 -7.87
N ARG A 264 2.94 21.37 -8.87
CA ARG A 264 1.53 21.80 -8.91
C ARG A 264 0.71 21.26 -7.74
N ILE A 265 0.88 19.99 -7.37
CA ILE A 265 0.21 19.39 -6.19
C ILE A 265 0.61 20.12 -4.92
N LEU A 266 1.91 20.33 -4.69
CA LEU A 266 2.42 21.02 -3.51
C LEU A 266 1.93 22.47 -3.44
N ASN A 267 1.91 23.18 -4.57
CA ASN A 267 1.39 24.54 -4.66
C ASN A 267 -0.10 24.61 -4.34
N LYS A 268 -0.92 23.69 -4.88
CA LYS A 268 -2.35 23.63 -4.55
C LYS A 268 -2.57 23.26 -3.09
N ALA A 269 -1.84 22.28 -2.57
CA ALA A 269 -1.93 21.87 -1.17
C ALA A 269 -1.70 23.06 -0.23
N ASN A 270 -0.66 23.88 -0.43
CA ASN A 270 -0.42 25.06 0.42
C ASN A 270 -1.51 26.13 0.36
N GLN A 271 -2.32 26.17 -0.69
CA GLN A 271 -3.40 27.15 -0.83
C GLN A 271 -4.69 26.71 -0.14
N ILE A 272 -4.86 25.43 0.17
CA ILE A 272 -6.07 24.92 0.84
C ILE A 272 -6.07 25.37 2.31
N SER A 273 -7.16 26.02 2.72
CA SER A 273 -7.27 26.61 4.06
C SER A 273 -7.83 25.64 5.09
N ASP A 274 -8.77 24.77 4.71
CA ASP A 274 -9.36 23.79 5.63
C ASP A 274 -8.38 22.61 5.82
N PRO A 275 -7.94 22.32 7.07
CA PRO A 275 -6.97 21.27 7.31
C PRO A 275 -7.41 19.88 6.84
N PHE A 276 -8.70 19.55 6.93
CA PHE A 276 -9.21 18.21 6.55
C PHE A 276 -9.27 18.05 5.04
N GLU A 277 -9.73 19.09 4.34
CA GLU A 277 -9.66 19.13 2.88
C GLU A 277 -8.21 19.07 2.40
N GLN A 278 -7.29 19.77 3.09
CA GLN A 278 -5.86 19.78 2.78
C GLN A 278 -5.23 18.39 2.97
N SER A 279 -5.57 17.68 4.05
CA SER A 279 -5.19 16.28 4.28
C SER A 279 -5.73 15.36 3.19
N PHE A 280 -7.02 15.46 2.86
CA PHE A 280 -7.65 14.59 1.88
C PHE A 280 -7.08 14.81 0.48
N PHE A 281 -6.84 16.07 0.10
CA PHE A 281 -6.22 16.44 -1.18
C PHE A 281 -4.87 15.75 -1.40
N VAL A 282 -3.99 15.74 -0.38
CA VAL A 282 -2.68 15.06 -0.50
C VAL A 282 -2.80 13.54 -0.41
N MET A 283 -3.83 13.02 0.27
CA MET A 283 -4.16 11.59 0.27
C MET A 283 -4.62 11.09 -1.09
N VAL A 284 -5.26 11.94 -1.89
CA VAL A 284 -5.70 11.61 -3.25
C VAL A 284 -4.55 11.78 -4.25
N HIS A 285 -3.98 12.98 -4.34
CA HIS A 285 -3.14 13.31 -5.50
C HIS A 285 -1.70 12.81 -5.41
N LEU A 286 -1.12 12.71 -4.21
CA LEU A 286 0.25 12.22 -4.09
C LEU A 286 0.39 10.74 -4.50
N PRO A 287 -0.44 9.81 -3.98
CA PRO A 287 -0.35 8.42 -4.40
C PRO A 287 -0.95 8.20 -5.80
N TYR A 288 -1.83 9.07 -6.29
CA TYR A 288 -2.25 9.04 -7.70
C TYR A 288 -1.10 9.38 -8.67
N LEU A 289 -0.23 10.33 -8.32
CA LEU A 289 0.95 10.68 -9.12
C LEU A 289 2.03 9.59 -9.10
N GLN A 290 2.19 8.89 -7.98
CA GLN A 290 3.31 7.95 -7.72
C GLN A 290 4.68 8.61 -8.00
N PRO A 291 5.07 9.70 -7.32
CA PRO A 291 6.34 10.39 -7.58
C PRO A 291 7.60 9.59 -7.20
N PHE A 292 7.47 8.57 -6.35
CA PHE A 292 8.56 7.74 -5.85
C PHE A 292 8.54 6.33 -6.44
N ALA A 293 9.68 5.63 -6.37
CA ALA A 293 9.79 4.25 -6.84
C ALA A 293 8.89 3.29 -6.04
N ASP A 294 8.75 3.53 -4.73
CA ASP A 294 7.81 2.86 -3.84
C ASP A 294 7.46 3.81 -2.66
N VAL A 295 6.74 3.34 -1.63
CA VAL A 295 6.45 4.08 -0.38
C VAL A 295 5.46 5.24 -0.55
N ASN A 296 4.94 5.47 -1.76
CA ASN A 296 4.01 6.56 -2.09
C ASN A 296 2.80 6.64 -1.13
N LYS A 297 2.15 5.51 -0.84
CA LYS A 297 0.98 5.45 0.06
C LYS A 297 1.35 5.78 1.51
N ARG A 298 2.45 5.25 2.04
CA ARG A 298 2.96 5.53 3.39
C ARG A 298 3.36 7.00 3.55
N THR A 299 4.08 7.55 2.56
CA THR A 299 4.43 8.98 2.54
C THR A 299 3.18 9.85 2.50
N SER A 300 2.18 9.49 1.71
CA SER A 300 0.90 10.21 1.64
C SER A 300 0.16 10.22 2.97
N ARG A 301 -0.01 9.06 3.64
CA ARG A 301 -0.67 8.97 4.96
C ARG A 301 0.04 9.78 6.03
N LEU A 302 1.37 9.80 6.03
CA LEU A 302 2.14 10.60 6.98
C LEU A 302 2.00 12.11 6.68
N VAL A 303 2.17 12.51 5.43
CA VAL A 303 2.11 13.92 5.01
C VAL A 303 0.69 14.50 5.17
N ALA A 304 -0.35 13.67 5.12
CA ALA A 304 -1.72 14.05 5.45
C ALA A 304 -1.90 14.51 6.90
N ASN A 305 -0.98 14.17 7.81
CA ASN A 305 -1.01 14.64 9.20
C ASN A 305 -0.38 16.03 9.41
N LEU A 306 0.38 16.53 8.44
CA LEU A 306 1.00 17.85 8.47
C LEU A 306 0.01 18.97 8.84
N PRO A 307 -1.16 19.13 8.18
CA PRO A 307 -2.07 20.22 8.47
C PRO A 307 -2.77 20.05 9.82
N MET A 308 -3.04 18.81 10.26
CA MET A 308 -3.58 18.52 11.58
C MET A 308 -2.63 18.99 12.67
N ILE A 309 -1.36 18.59 12.57
CA ILE A 309 -0.33 18.90 13.56
C ILE A 309 -0.03 20.41 13.60
N ARG A 310 -0.04 21.08 12.45
CA ARG A 310 0.10 22.55 12.38
C ARG A 310 -1.04 23.29 13.05
N ALA A 311 -2.26 22.79 12.92
CA ALA A 311 -3.46 23.38 13.51
C ALA A 311 -3.74 22.91 14.95
N ASN A 312 -2.85 22.08 15.54
CA ASN A 312 -3.07 21.38 16.81
C ASN A 312 -4.39 20.58 16.84
N LEU A 313 -4.81 20.04 15.70
CA LEU A 313 -5.94 19.11 15.61
C LEU A 313 -5.48 17.68 15.91
N CYS A 314 -6.45 16.82 16.23
CA CYS A 314 -6.22 15.40 16.40
C CYS A 314 -5.65 14.77 15.09
N PRO A 315 -4.48 14.14 15.11
CA PRO A 315 -3.88 13.50 13.95
C PRO A 315 -4.67 12.27 13.46
N LEU A 316 -4.57 11.98 12.16
CA LEU A 316 -5.09 10.79 11.50
C LEU A 316 -4.17 9.59 11.75
N THR A 317 -4.64 8.61 12.52
CA THR A 317 -3.86 7.41 12.86
C THR A 317 -4.09 6.23 11.94
N PHE A 318 -5.21 6.17 11.20
CA PHE A 318 -5.66 5.01 10.41
C PHE A 318 -5.95 3.75 11.24
N ILE A 319 -6.07 3.88 12.57
CA ILE A 319 -6.58 2.81 13.42
C ILE A 319 -8.00 2.45 12.98
N ASP A 320 -8.30 1.15 13.02
CA ASP A 320 -9.59 0.57 12.64
C ASP A 320 -9.99 0.80 11.17
N VAL A 321 -9.05 1.22 10.31
CA VAL A 321 -9.27 1.27 8.86
C VAL A 321 -8.98 -0.11 8.26
N PRO A 322 -10.00 -0.80 7.70
CA PRO A 322 -9.77 -2.12 7.10
C PRO A 322 -8.94 -2.01 5.82
N GLU A 323 -7.96 -2.91 5.66
CA GLU A 323 -7.08 -2.95 4.49
C GLU A 323 -7.88 -3.08 3.18
N GLN A 324 -8.89 -3.96 3.18
CA GLN A 324 -9.77 -4.20 2.04
C GLN A 324 -10.48 -2.92 1.59
N ALA A 325 -10.98 -2.13 2.55
CA ALA A 325 -11.68 -0.87 2.26
C ALA A 325 -10.71 0.18 1.73
N TYR A 326 -9.55 0.34 2.37
CA TYR A 326 -8.54 1.31 1.96
C TYR A 326 -8.00 1.00 0.56
N SER A 327 -7.67 -0.27 0.29
CA SER A 327 -7.16 -0.73 -1.01
C SER A 327 -8.16 -0.44 -2.13
N ARG A 328 -9.45 -0.77 -1.93
CA ARG A 328 -10.51 -0.53 -2.91
C ARG A 328 -10.77 0.95 -3.14
N ALA A 329 -10.76 1.76 -2.08
CA ALA A 329 -10.91 3.22 -2.21
C ALA A 329 -9.75 3.82 -3.02
N VAL A 330 -8.51 3.39 -2.77
CA VAL A 330 -7.34 3.85 -3.51
C VAL A 330 -7.39 3.42 -4.98
N ILE A 331 -7.77 2.17 -5.27
CA ILE A 331 -7.94 1.69 -6.65
C ILE A 331 -9.08 2.43 -7.36
N GLY A 332 -10.18 2.73 -6.66
CA GLY A 332 -11.28 3.55 -7.19
C GLY A 332 -10.79 4.93 -7.65
N VAL A 333 -9.98 5.60 -6.82
CA VAL A 333 -9.35 6.87 -7.20
C VAL A 333 -8.43 6.70 -8.41
N TYR A 334 -7.62 5.65 -8.44
CA TYR A 334 -6.65 5.41 -9.51
C TYR A 334 -7.32 5.14 -10.86
N GLU A 335 -8.35 4.30 -10.85
CA GLU A 335 -8.95 3.80 -12.08
C GLU A 335 -10.15 4.64 -12.55
N MET A 336 -10.83 5.31 -11.62
CA MET A 336 -12.09 6.02 -11.90
C MET A 336 -12.07 7.50 -11.51
N THR A 337 -11.04 8.00 -10.81
CA THR A 337 -10.95 9.41 -10.36
C THR A 337 -12.17 9.88 -9.56
N ARG A 338 -12.80 8.98 -8.80
CA ARG A 338 -14.02 9.21 -8.01
C ARG A 338 -13.87 8.72 -6.58
#